data_AF-A0A9X2SK42-F1
#
_entry.id   AF-A0A9X2SK42-F1
#
_cell.length_a   1.000
_cell.length_b   1.000
_cell.length_c   1.000
_cell.angle_alpha   90.00
_cell.angle_beta   90.00
_cell.angle_gamma   90.00
#
_symmetry.space_group_name_H-M   'P 1'
#
loop_
_entity.id
_entity.type
_entity.pdbx_description
1 polymer ?
#
loop_
_entity_poly.entity_id
_entity_poly.type
_entity_poly.pdbx_seq_one_letter_code
_entity_poly.pdbx_strand_id
1 'polypeptide(L)'
;MKRIAVIAYGLCTVAGGVLGATGTRPDSSAAEVAAYDAAHQGLVQLLALVVFGAGLSLAAWTAAERPPSLGFAGGLLASGSLVLSGLATWTAAQNPDFARPFTSLAFAAGAFGFAVPLTLLVAAVAARTRRWVAITGYVIAALSALSAFSVLTDVLYPLIPVARFGGLIWLVLATFVKRDDYPDPAPPPPSTDGLRPTV
;
A
#
# COMPACT_ATOMS: atom_id res chain seq x y z
N MET A 1 6.28 5.62 -14.95
CA MET A 1 5.85 6.07 -13.60
C MET A 1 5.29 4.94 -12.74
N LYS A 2 4.22 4.23 -13.14
CA LYS A 2 3.59 3.13 -12.36
C LYS A 2 4.57 2.08 -11.80
N ARG A 3 5.54 1.62 -12.61
CA ARG A 3 6.59 0.66 -12.17
C ARG A 3 7.51 1.23 -11.08
N ILE A 4 7.94 2.48 -11.21
CA ILE A 4 8.80 3.13 -10.21
C ILE A 4 8.03 3.29 -8.90
N ALA A 5 6.76 3.73 -8.99
CA ALA A 5 5.89 3.90 -7.85
C ALA A 5 5.66 2.59 -7.08
N VAL A 6 5.43 1.45 -7.76
CA VAL A 6 5.22 0.16 -7.07
C VAL A 6 6.50 -0.33 -6.38
N ILE A 7 7.67 -0.10 -6.99
CA ILE A 7 8.96 -0.46 -6.40
C ILE A 7 9.23 0.41 -5.17
N ALA A 8 9.04 1.72 -5.26
CA ALA A 8 9.20 2.64 -4.13
C ALA A 8 8.24 2.28 -2.97
N TYR A 9 6.98 2.00 -3.29
CA TYR A 9 5.99 1.50 -2.33
C TYR A 9 6.47 0.22 -1.64
N GLY A 10 6.98 -0.75 -2.42
CA GLY A 10 7.51 -2.00 -1.89
C GLY A 10 8.70 -1.82 -0.97
N LEU A 11 9.69 -1.04 -1.40
CA LEU A 11 10.88 -0.74 -0.58
C LEU A 11 10.51 -0.07 0.73
N CYS A 12 9.65 0.95 0.68
CA CYS A 12 9.19 1.65 1.88
C CYS A 12 8.37 0.75 2.81
N THR A 13 7.52 -0.12 2.26
CA THR A 13 6.69 -1.06 3.04
C THR A 13 7.56 -2.10 3.74
N VAL A 14 8.54 -2.67 3.04
CA VAL A 14 9.49 -3.63 3.62
C VAL A 14 10.34 -2.95 4.69
N ALA A 15 10.89 -1.76 4.41
CA ALA A 15 11.65 -0.98 5.38
C ALA A 15 10.82 -0.67 6.64
N GLY A 16 9.55 -0.26 6.47
CA GLY A 16 8.64 -0.04 7.59
C GLY A 16 8.37 -1.29 8.42
N GLY A 17 8.25 -2.46 7.78
CA GLY A 17 8.14 -3.74 8.47
C GLY A 17 9.39 -4.09 9.28
N VAL A 18 10.58 -3.85 8.74
CA VAL A 18 11.86 -4.10 9.42
C VAL A 18 12.06 -3.13 10.60
N LEU A 19 11.86 -1.84 10.38
CA LEU A 19 12.02 -0.80 11.42
C LEU A 19 10.99 -0.97 12.54
N GLY A 20 9.76 -1.38 12.22
CA GLY A 20 8.70 -1.61 13.21
C GLY A 20 8.76 -2.97 13.92
N ALA A 21 9.70 -3.86 13.57
CA ALA A 21 9.70 -5.24 14.06
C ALA A 21 9.87 -5.35 15.60
N THR A 22 10.63 -4.42 16.18
CA THR A 22 10.89 -4.32 17.62
C THR A 22 10.02 -3.28 18.32
N GLY A 23 9.09 -2.65 17.59
CA GLY A 23 8.21 -1.62 18.11
C GLY A 23 7.22 -2.14 19.14
N THR A 24 6.54 -1.20 19.80
CA THR A 24 5.46 -1.48 20.73
C THR A 24 4.28 -2.19 20.04
N ARG A 25 3.51 -2.92 20.83
CA ARG A 25 2.36 -3.69 20.35
C ARG A 25 1.06 -2.94 20.66
N PRO A 26 -0.07 -3.29 20.00
CA PRO A 26 -1.35 -2.63 20.24
C PRO A 26 -1.83 -2.68 21.70
N ASP A 27 -1.39 -3.70 22.45
CA ASP A 27 -1.66 -3.95 23.86
C ASP A 27 -0.63 -3.33 24.83
N SER A 28 0.44 -2.71 24.32
CA SER A 28 1.42 -2.00 25.15
C SER A 28 0.77 -0.83 25.93
N SER A 29 1.21 -0.67 27.17
CA SER A 29 0.79 0.41 28.06
C SER A 29 1.30 1.77 27.59
N ALA A 30 0.71 2.86 28.09
CA ALA A 30 1.17 4.21 27.76
C ALA A 30 2.62 4.47 28.21
N ALA A 31 3.01 3.95 29.37
CA ALA A 31 4.36 4.08 29.89
C ALA A 31 5.39 3.35 29.01
N GLU A 32 5.08 2.14 28.54
CA GLU A 32 5.96 1.37 27.65
C GLU A 32 6.13 2.07 26.29
N VAL A 33 5.05 2.62 25.73
CA VAL A 33 5.11 3.35 24.46
C VAL A 33 5.97 4.60 24.60
N ALA A 34 5.75 5.43 25.63
CA ALA A 34 6.53 6.63 25.85
C ALA A 34 8.01 6.32 26.13
N ALA A 35 8.30 5.26 26.90
CA ALA A 35 9.66 4.83 27.16
C ALA A 35 10.37 4.33 25.89
N TYR A 36 9.66 3.56 25.04
CA TYR A 36 10.20 3.09 23.76
C TYR A 36 10.52 4.25 22.82
N ASP A 37 9.57 5.19 22.65
CA ASP A 37 9.72 6.34 21.76
C ASP A 37 10.88 7.25 22.21
N ALA A 38 11.04 7.48 23.52
CA ALA A 38 12.15 8.23 24.08
C ALA A 38 13.51 7.54 23.84
N ALA A 39 13.57 6.22 24.00
CA ALA A 39 14.80 5.45 23.79
C ALA A 39 15.16 5.27 22.30
N HIS A 40 14.18 5.34 21.39
CA HIS A 40 14.35 5.01 19.97
C HIS A 40 13.89 6.11 19.01
N GLN A 41 13.92 7.38 19.45
CA GLN A 41 13.32 8.51 18.71
C GLN A 41 13.72 8.55 17.22
N GLY A 42 15.01 8.40 16.91
CA GLY A 42 15.49 8.40 15.51
C GLY A 42 14.95 7.24 14.68
N LEU A 43 14.79 6.05 15.28
CA LEU A 43 14.20 4.89 14.61
C LEU A 43 12.71 5.10 14.37
N VAL A 44 11.97 5.66 15.33
CA VAL A 44 10.54 5.95 15.19
C VAL A 44 10.29 7.04 14.15
N GLN A 45 11.15 8.07 14.08
CA GLN A 45 11.10 9.10 13.03
C GLN A 45 11.40 8.51 11.65
N LEU A 46 12.39 7.63 11.53
CA LEU A 46 12.69 6.95 10.26
C LEU A 46 11.53 6.03 9.84
N LEU A 47 10.93 5.30 10.79
CA LEU A 47 9.72 4.50 10.55
C LEU A 47 8.57 5.37 10.03
N ALA A 48 8.33 6.52 10.67
CA ALA A 48 7.32 7.47 10.23
C ALA A 48 7.54 7.95 8.79
N LEU A 49 8.79 8.30 8.45
CA LEU A 49 9.17 8.75 7.12
C LEU A 49 8.92 7.67 6.06
N VAL A 50 9.34 6.41 6.31
CA VAL A 50 9.14 5.34 5.31
C VAL A 50 7.67 4.96 5.17
N VAL A 51 6.87 4.98 6.25
CA VAL A 51 5.42 4.72 6.17
C VAL A 51 4.71 5.82 5.39
N PHE A 52 5.07 7.08 5.63
CA PHE A 52 4.59 8.23 4.86
C PHE A 52 4.98 8.12 3.37
N GLY A 53 6.25 7.78 3.09
CA GLY A 53 6.76 7.56 1.74
C GLY A 53 6.07 6.41 1.01
N ALA A 54 5.70 5.35 1.72
CA ALA A 54 4.89 4.26 1.18
C ALA A 54 3.51 4.77 0.74
N GLY A 55 2.86 5.60 1.56
CA GLY A 55 1.58 6.22 1.22
C GLY A 55 1.65 7.08 -0.05
N LEU A 56 2.66 7.96 -0.17
CA LEU A 56 2.85 8.77 -1.38
C LEU A 56 3.15 7.93 -2.63
N SER A 57 3.96 6.88 -2.48
CA SER A 57 4.28 5.97 -3.58
C SER A 57 3.04 5.21 -4.06
N LEU A 58 2.18 4.76 -3.14
CA LEU A 58 0.93 4.12 -3.47
C LEU A 58 -0.06 5.10 -4.14
N ALA A 59 -0.08 6.37 -3.73
CA ALA A 59 -0.90 7.40 -4.38
C ALA A 59 -0.45 7.61 -5.83
N ALA A 60 0.87 7.70 -6.07
CA ALA A 60 1.43 7.82 -7.40
C ALA A 60 1.15 6.59 -8.28
N TRP A 61 1.12 5.39 -7.70
CA TRP A 61 0.69 4.18 -8.40
C TRP A 61 -0.80 4.24 -8.75
N THR A 62 -1.63 4.63 -7.79
CA THR A 62 -3.09 4.73 -7.90
C THR A 62 -3.53 5.75 -8.93
N ALA A 63 -2.77 6.84 -9.13
CA ALA A 63 -3.07 7.83 -10.17
C ALA A 63 -3.17 7.22 -11.58
N ALA A 64 -2.55 6.06 -11.82
CA ALA A 64 -2.68 5.32 -13.08
C ALA A 64 -4.06 4.65 -13.28
N GLU A 65 -4.88 4.50 -12.24
CA GLU A 65 -6.20 3.85 -12.28
C GLU A 65 -7.33 4.75 -12.79
N ARG A 66 -7.03 6.02 -13.12
CA ARG A 66 -7.88 7.08 -13.70
C ARG A 66 -9.27 7.24 -13.04
N PRO A 67 -9.58 8.39 -12.40
CA PRO A 67 -10.92 8.63 -11.86
C PRO A 67 -11.96 8.87 -12.96
N PRO A 68 -13.26 8.60 -12.69
CA PRO A 68 -13.78 7.91 -11.51
C PRO A 68 -13.66 6.37 -11.66
N SER A 69 -13.09 5.70 -10.65
CA SER A 69 -13.09 4.24 -10.58
C SER A 69 -13.01 3.76 -9.13
N LEU A 70 -13.56 2.58 -8.85
CA LEU A 70 -13.49 1.93 -7.53
C LEU A 70 -12.03 1.75 -7.09
N GLY A 71 -11.15 1.42 -8.05
CA GLY A 71 -9.72 1.27 -7.81
C GLY A 71 -9.08 2.59 -7.40
N PHE A 72 -9.39 3.69 -8.09
CA PHE A 72 -8.87 5.01 -7.74
C PHE A 72 -9.29 5.43 -6.33
N ALA A 73 -10.57 5.30 -5.97
CA ALA A 73 -11.07 5.65 -4.65
C ALA A 73 -10.42 4.80 -3.54
N GLY A 74 -10.36 3.48 -3.74
CA GLY A 74 -9.70 2.55 -2.83
C GLY A 74 -8.22 2.86 -2.61
N GLY A 75 -7.49 3.07 -3.70
CA GLY A 75 -6.07 3.37 -3.64
C GLY A 75 -5.78 4.72 -3.00
N LEU A 76 -6.60 5.74 -3.24
CA LEU A 76 -6.42 7.06 -2.64
C LEU A 76 -6.67 7.01 -1.13
N LEU A 77 -7.74 6.34 -0.70
CA LEU A 77 -8.03 6.13 0.72
C LEU A 77 -6.93 5.29 1.39
N ALA A 78 -6.45 4.20 0.77
CA ALA A 78 -5.36 3.39 1.31
C ALA A 78 -4.07 4.21 1.46
N SER A 79 -3.74 5.01 0.45
CA SER A 79 -2.58 5.89 0.46
C SER A 79 -2.69 6.96 1.55
N GLY A 80 -3.86 7.58 1.69
CA GLY A 80 -4.15 8.55 2.73
C GLY A 80 -4.03 7.95 4.13
N SER A 81 -4.51 6.73 4.34
CA SER A 81 -4.36 6.01 5.60
C SER A 81 -2.89 5.76 5.98
N LEU A 82 -2.02 5.43 5.01
CA LEU A 82 -0.58 5.29 5.26
C LEU A 82 0.09 6.63 5.56
N VAL A 83 -0.28 7.69 4.84
CA VAL A 83 0.20 9.06 5.14
C VAL A 83 -0.19 9.47 6.55
N LEU A 84 -1.45 9.26 6.94
CA LEU A 84 -1.93 9.52 8.30
C LEU A 84 -1.19 8.68 9.35
N SER A 85 -0.96 7.40 9.04
CA SER A 85 -0.20 6.50 9.91
C SER A 85 1.21 7.02 10.17
N GLY A 86 1.94 7.40 9.11
CA GLY A 86 3.29 7.98 9.24
C GLY A 86 3.29 9.29 10.03
N LEU A 87 2.34 10.20 9.78
CA LEU A 87 2.22 11.46 10.52
C LEU A 87 1.87 11.26 11.99
N ALA A 88 1.02 10.28 12.30
CA ALA A 88 0.70 9.92 13.68
C ALA A 88 1.92 9.32 14.39
N THR A 89 2.67 8.42 13.76
CA THR A 89 3.93 7.88 14.29
C THR A 89 4.95 8.99 14.55
N TRP A 90 5.10 9.94 13.61
CA TRP A 90 5.98 11.09 13.81
C TRP A 90 5.52 11.94 15.00
N THR A 91 4.22 12.25 15.10
CA THR A 91 3.68 13.04 16.21
C THR A 91 3.88 12.37 17.57
N ALA A 92 3.74 11.04 17.65
CA ALA A 92 4.01 10.26 18.86
C ALA A 92 5.46 10.45 19.34
N ALA A 93 6.43 10.33 18.43
CA ALA A 93 7.85 10.49 18.73
C ALA A 93 8.23 11.91 19.20
N GLN A 94 7.44 12.92 18.82
CA GLN A 94 7.70 14.31 19.19
C GLN A 94 7.03 14.73 20.50
N ASN A 95 6.01 14.00 20.95
CA ASN A 95 5.15 14.40 22.07
C ASN A 95 4.91 13.22 23.02
N PRO A 96 5.79 13.01 24.03
CA PRO A 96 5.68 11.88 24.96
C PRO A 96 4.32 11.77 25.65
N ASP A 97 3.72 12.89 26.03
CA ASP A 97 2.40 12.95 26.69
C ASP A 97 1.26 12.41 25.81
N PHE A 98 1.45 12.43 24.49
CA PHE A 98 0.49 11.94 23.50
C PHE A 98 1.00 10.72 22.71
N ALA A 99 2.11 10.11 23.12
CA ALA A 99 2.73 8.99 22.40
C ALA A 99 1.76 7.81 22.24
N ARG A 100 1.03 7.45 23.31
CA ARG A 100 0.07 6.34 23.28
C ARG A 100 -1.12 6.55 22.33
N PRO A 101 -1.89 7.65 22.41
CA PRO A 101 -3.02 7.86 21.51
C PRO A 101 -2.58 7.99 20.04
N PHE A 102 -1.45 8.66 19.76
CA PHE A 102 -0.95 8.73 18.39
C PHE A 102 -0.41 7.40 17.87
N THR A 103 0.21 6.57 18.73
CA THR A 103 0.58 5.20 18.36
C THR A 103 -0.65 4.33 18.06
N SER A 104 -1.74 4.47 18.84
CA SER A 104 -3.03 3.83 18.51
C SER A 104 -3.57 4.27 17.16
N LEU A 105 -3.56 5.59 16.90
CA LEU A 105 -4.04 6.14 15.62
C LEU A 105 -3.17 5.65 14.45
N ALA A 106 -1.85 5.63 14.64
CA ALA A 106 -0.90 5.13 13.65
C ALA A 106 -1.16 3.66 13.32
N PHE A 107 -1.40 2.83 14.35
CA PHE A 107 -1.79 1.44 14.17
C PHE A 107 -3.13 1.33 13.43
N ALA A 108 -4.18 2.00 13.91
CA ALA A 108 -5.51 1.95 13.31
C ALA A 108 -5.50 2.36 11.83
N ALA A 109 -4.84 3.47 11.50
CA ALA A 109 -4.70 3.97 10.13
C ALA A 109 -3.84 3.03 9.28
N GLY A 110 -2.72 2.54 9.81
CA GLY A 110 -1.78 1.68 9.08
C GLY A 110 -2.22 0.22 8.94
N ALA A 111 -3.16 -0.23 9.78
CA ALA A 111 -3.73 -1.57 9.80
C ALA A 111 -5.04 -1.63 9.01
N PHE A 112 -6.19 -1.75 9.69
CA PHE A 112 -7.50 -1.89 9.04
C PHE A 112 -7.90 -0.64 8.24
N GLY A 113 -7.50 0.56 8.68
CA GLY A 113 -7.72 1.81 7.93
C GLY A 113 -7.03 1.81 6.56
N PHE A 114 -5.94 1.05 6.40
CA PHE A 114 -5.24 0.87 5.13
C PHE A 114 -5.75 -0.37 4.37
N ALA A 115 -5.92 -1.50 5.08
CA ALA A 115 -6.30 -2.77 4.47
C ALA A 115 -7.70 -2.74 3.83
N VAL A 116 -8.68 -2.08 4.47
CA VAL A 116 -10.04 -2.04 3.94
C VAL A 116 -10.13 -1.27 2.63
N PRO A 117 -9.56 -0.05 2.48
CA PRO A 117 -9.53 0.60 1.18
C PRO A 117 -8.65 -0.12 0.15
N LEU A 118 -7.57 -0.78 0.57
CA LEU A 118 -6.73 -1.59 -0.31
C LEU A 118 -7.52 -2.69 -1.02
N THR A 119 -8.51 -3.30 -0.35
CA THR A 119 -9.44 -4.28 -0.95
C THR A 119 -10.05 -3.76 -2.23
N LEU A 120 -10.53 -2.50 -2.23
CA LEU A 120 -11.18 -1.89 -3.37
C LEU A 120 -10.21 -1.68 -4.53
N LEU A 121 -8.98 -1.25 -4.22
CA LEU A 121 -7.89 -1.13 -5.19
C LEU A 121 -7.59 -2.48 -5.85
N VAL A 122 -7.30 -3.49 -5.02
CA VAL A 122 -6.90 -4.82 -5.47
C VAL A 122 -8.01 -5.48 -6.29
N ALA A 123 -9.26 -5.45 -5.83
CA ALA A 123 -10.38 -6.04 -6.54
C ALA A 123 -10.62 -5.39 -7.92
N ALA A 124 -10.53 -4.05 -8.00
CA ALA A 124 -10.70 -3.33 -9.26
C ALA A 124 -9.56 -3.58 -10.26
N VAL A 125 -8.33 -3.77 -9.77
CA VAL A 125 -7.18 -4.13 -10.60
C VAL A 125 -7.29 -5.58 -11.04
N ALA A 126 -7.68 -6.49 -10.15
CA ALA A 126 -7.77 -7.92 -10.39
C ALA A 126 -8.68 -8.25 -11.59
N ALA A 127 -9.83 -7.58 -11.69
CA ALA A 127 -10.78 -7.74 -12.79
C ALA A 127 -10.16 -7.54 -14.20
N ARG A 128 -9.06 -6.77 -14.29
CA ARG A 128 -8.38 -6.44 -15.55
C ARG A 128 -7.12 -7.26 -15.81
N THR A 129 -6.72 -8.12 -14.88
CA THR A 129 -5.50 -8.93 -14.98
C THR A 129 -5.75 -10.30 -15.61
N ARG A 130 -4.66 -11.05 -15.85
CA ARG A 130 -4.69 -12.46 -16.27
C ARG A 130 -5.44 -13.31 -15.23
N ARG A 131 -6.19 -14.34 -15.65
CA ARG A 131 -7.11 -15.10 -14.79
C ARG A 131 -6.51 -15.55 -13.44
N TRP A 132 -5.31 -16.12 -13.43
CA TRP A 132 -4.68 -16.58 -12.18
C TRP A 132 -4.27 -15.40 -11.27
N VAL A 133 -3.81 -14.29 -11.86
CA VAL A 133 -3.53 -13.03 -11.12
C VAL A 133 -4.82 -12.47 -10.55
N ALA A 134 -5.92 -12.53 -11.31
CA ALA A 134 -7.22 -12.07 -10.85
C ALA A 134 -7.70 -12.88 -9.63
N ILE A 135 -7.63 -14.21 -9.70
CA ILE A 135 -8.03 -15.10 -8.59
C ILE A 135 -7.23 -14.78 -7.33
N THR A 136 -5.89 -14.72 -7.42
CA THR A 136 -5.04 -14.37 -6.27
C THR A 136 -5.34 -12.97 -5.73
N GLY A 137 -5.65 -12.02 -6.60
CA GLY A 137 -6.06 -10.66 -6.20
C GLY A 137 -7.38 -10.66 -5.43
N TYR A 138 -8.39 -11.40 -5.90
CA TYR A 138 -9.65 -11.52 -5.18
C TYR A 138 -9.50 -12.21 -3.83
N VAL A 139 -8.64 -13.22 -3.70
CA VAL A 139 -8.32 -13.85 -2.41
C VAL A 139 -7.70 -12.83 -1.46
N ILE A 140 -6.71 -12.07 -1.91
CA ILE A 140 -6.06 -11.04 -1.10
C ILE A 140 -7.07 -9.95 -0.71
N ALA A 141 -7.91 -9.50 -1.65
CA ALA A 141 -8.96 -8.52 -1.37
C ALA A 141 -9.94 -9.04 -0.31
N ALA A 142 -10.38 -10.30 -0.40
CA ALA A 142 -11.26 -10.91 0.60
C ALA A 142 -10.60 -10.94 1.99
N LEU A 143 -9.36 -11.43 2.09
CA LEU A 143 -8.61 -11.48 3.36
C LEU A 143 -8.37 -10.07 3.94
N SER A 144 -8.09 -9.10 3.06
CA SER A 144 -7.94 -7.70 3.43
C SER A 144 -9.25 -7.09 3.95
N ALA A 145 -10.39 -7.42 3.34
CA ALA A 145 -11.71 -7.03 3.85
C ALA A 145 -12.01 -7.66 5.21
N LEU A 146 -11.70 -8.95 5.39
CA LEU A 146 -11.84 -9.66 6.66
C LEU A 146 -11.01 -9.01 7.79
N SER A 147 -9.87 -8.42 7.46
CA SER A 147 -9.06 -7.70 8.45
C SER A 147 -9.78 -6.51 9.09
N ALA A 148 -10.86 -5.99 8.50
CA ALA A 148 -11.71 -4.93 9.10
C ALA A 148 -12.24 -5.31 10.49
N PHE A 149 -12.57 -6.58 10.67
CA PHE A 149 -13.09 -7.11 11.93
C PHE A 149 -12.04 -7.15 13.05
N SER A 150 -10.77 -6.81 12.75
CA SER A 150 -9.72 -6.63 13.76
C SER A 150 -10.03 -5.51 14.77
N VAL A 151 -10.96 -4.62 14.45
CA VAL A 151 -11.49 -3.63 15.41
C VAL A 151 -12.26 -4.31 16.56
N LEU A 152 -12.87 -5.46 16.29
CA LEU A 152 -13.70 -6.20 17.26
C LEU A 152 -12.89 -7.26 18.01
N THR A 153 -11.86 -7.82 17.39
CA THR A 153 -11.08 -8.92 17.96
C THR A 153 -9.65 -8.95 17.43
N ASP A 154 -8.70 -9.20 18.32
CA ASP A 154 -7.28 -9.36 18.01
C ASP A 154 -6.94 -10.68 17.27
N VAL A 155 -7.83 -11.68 17.32
CA VAL A 155 -7.70 -12.95 16.60
C VAL A 155 -7.45 -12.76 15.09
N LEU A 156 -7.92 -11.64 14.54
CA LEU A 156 -7.78 -11.31 13.12
C LEU A 156 -6.55 -10.45 12.79
N TYR A 157 -5.75 -10.06 13.79
CA TYR A 157 -4.51 -9.30 13.56
C TYR A 157 -3.54 -9.97 12.56
N PRO A 158 -3.43 -11.32 12.51
CA PRO A 158 -2.61 -11.97 11.48
C PRO A 158 -3.04 -11.68 10.03
N LEU A 159 -4.27 -11.23 9.78
CA LEU A 159 -4.71 -10.81 8.44
C LEU A 159 -4.14 -9.46 8.01
N ILE A 160 -3.73 -8.61 8.95
CA ILE A 160 -3.17 -7.28 8.63
C ILE A 160 -1.85 -7.41 7.85
N PRO A 161 -0.85 -8.24 8.27
CA PRO A 161 0.32 -8.53 7.46
C PRO A 161 -0.02 -9.14 6.10
N VAL A 162 -1.04 -10.00 6.01
CA VAL A 162 -1.47 -10.61 4.74
C VAL A 162 -2.00 -9.55 3.78
N ALA A 163 -2.82 -8.62 4.25
CA ALA A 163 -3.29 -7.48 3.47
C ALA A 163 -2.11 -6.63 2.98
N ARG A 164 -1.20 -6.26 3.87
CA ARG A 164 -0.08 -5.36 3.57
C ARG A 164 0.96 -5.99 2.64
N PHE A 165 1.53 -7.12 3.03
CA PHE A 165 2.61 -7.76 2.27
C PHE A 165 2.09 -8.61 1.12
N GLY A 166 0.96 -9.30 1.31
CA GLY A 166 0.29 -10.01 0.21
C GLY A 166 -0.21 -9.04 -0.85
N GLY A 167 -0.87 -7.96 -0.45
CA GLY A 167 -1.28 -6.87 -1.34
C GLY A 167 -0.10 -6.23 -2.08
N LEU A 168 1.02 -5.98 -1.38
CA LEU A 168 2.25 -5.51 -2.01
C LEU A 168 2.76 -6.47 -3.10
N ILE A 169 3.00 -7.74 -2.75
CA ILE A 169 3.52 -8.75 -3.69
C ILE A 169 2.60 -8.83 -4.90
N TRP A 170 1.29 -8.81 -4.66
CA TRP A 170 0.31 -8.88 -5.72
C TRP A 170 0.28 -7.62 -6.60
N LEU A 171 0.36 -6.42 -6.04
CA LEU A 171 0.42 -5.17 -6.81
C LEU A 171 1.68 -5.12 -7.69
N VAL A 172 2.80 -5.64 -7.20
CA VAL A 172 4.02 -5.82 -8.00
C VAL A 172 3.72 -6.77 -9.15
N LEU A 173 3.20 -7.97 -8.89
CA LEU A 173 2.84 -8.94 -9.93
C LEU A 173 1.88 -8.36 -10.97
N ALA A 174 0.79 -7.72 -10.54
CA ALA A 174 -0.21 -7.09 -11.41
C ALA A 174 0.38 -5.94 -12.25
N THR A 175 1.47 -5.32 -11.81
CA THR A 175 2.16 -4.25 -12.57
C THR A 175 3.03 -4.81 -13.70
N PHE A 176 3.55 -6.04 -13.57
CA PHE A 176 4.51 -6.62 -14.52
C PHE A 176 3.93 -7.74 -15.39
N VAL A 177 2.89 -8.44 -14.94
CA VAL A 177 2.25 -9.52 -15.69
C VAL A 177 1.24 -8.95 -16.69
N LYS A 178 1.46 -9.17 -17.99
CA LYS A 178 0.52 -8.80 -19.06
C LYS A 178 -0.66 -9.78 -19.13
N ARG A 179 -1.77 -9.31 -19.68
CA ARG A 179 -2.93 -10.16 -20.01
C ARG A 179 -2.61 -10.95 -21.28
N ASP A 180 -2.86 -12.26 -21.27
CA ASP A 180 -2.54 -13.15 -22.42
C ASP A 180 -3.32 -12.75 -23.70
N ASP A 181 -4.47 -12.09 -23.53
CA ASP A 181 -5.36 -11.68 -24.62
C ASP A 181 -4.94 -10.38 -25.34
N TYR A 182 -3.77 -9.81 -25.05
CA TYR A 182 -3.28 -8.60 -25.72
C TYR A 182 -2.42 -9.01 -26.93
N PRO A 183 -2.89 -8.88 -28.18
CA PRO A 183 -2.08 -9.17 -29.36
C PRO A 183 -0.88 -8.24 -29.38
N ASP A 184 0.27 -8.71 -29.88
CA ASP A 184 1.33 -7.78 -30.23
C ASP A 184 0.78 -6.75 -31.22
N PRO A 185 1.11 -5.45 -31.05
CA PRO A 185 0.73 -4.45 -32.03
C PRO A 185 1.19 -4.94 -33.41
N ALA A 186 0.26 -4.95 -34.38
CA ALA A 186 0.62 -5.28 -35.75
C ALA A 186 1.81 -4.38 -36.17
N PRO A 187 2.81 -4.92 -36.88
CA PRO A 187 3.91 -4.11 -37.38
C PRO A 187 3.33 -2.90 -38.14
N PRO A 188 3.93 -1.71 -38.00
CA PRO A 188 3.47 -0.54 -38.73
C PRO A 188 3.42 -0.86 -40.23
N PRO A 189 2.44 -0.33 -40.97
CA PRO A 189 2.40 -0.54 -42.41
C PRO A 189 3.71 -0.06 -43.06
N PRO A 190 4.13 -0.67 -44.18
CA PRO A 190 5.31 -0.22 -44.92
C PRO A 190 5.21 1.29 -45.19
N SER A 191 6.32 2.02 -45.01
CA SER A 191 6.32 3.46 -45.29
C SER A 191 6.00 3.71 -46.77
N THR A 192 5.02 4.55 -47.04
CA THR A 192 4.66 4.97 -48.41
C THR A 192 5.61 6.05 -48.97
N ASP A 193 6.65 6.42 -48.23
CA ASP A 193 7.57 7.51 -48.58
C ASP A 193 8.38 7.23 -49.86
N GLY A 194 8.47 5.98 -50.30
CA GLY A 194 9.09 5.61 -51.59
C GLY A 194 8.17 5.69 -52.82
N LEU A 195 6.88 5.99 -52.64
CA LEU A 195 5.87 5.97 -53.72
C LEU A 195 5.44 7.36 -54.20
N ARG A 196 6.04 8.44 -53.69
CA ARG A 196 5.76 9.79 -54.23
C ARG A 196 6.58 10.01 -55.51
N PRO A 197 5.96 10.13 -56.69
CA PRO A 197 6.68 10.59 -57.87
C PRO A 197 7.22 11.99 -57.60
N THR A 198 8.52 12.18 -57.82
CA THR A 198 9.15 13.50 -57.85
C THR A 198 8.59 14.25 -59.05
N VAL A 199 7.69 15.20 -58.80
CA VAL A 199 7.22 16.17 -59.80
C VAL A 199 8.12 17.39 -59.73
#